data_AF-A0A7C4Q2N8-F1
#
_entry.id   AF-A0A7C4Q2N8-F1
#
_cell.length_a   1.000
_cell.length_b   1.000
_cell.length_c   1.000
_cell.angle_alpha   90.00
_cell.angle_beta   90.00
_cell.angle_gamma   90.00
#
_symmetry.space_group_name_H-M   'P 1'
#
loop_
_entity.id
_entity.type
_entity.pdbx_description
1 polymer ?
#
loop_
_entity_poly.entity_id
_entity_poly.type
_entity_poly.pdbx_seq_one_letter_code
_entity_poly.pdbx_strand_id
1 'polypeptide(L)'
;MIIEGLKQIGFSDLDIKIYEYILKKGESNKNNLLEEFKINSKEIEESISRLLQFGSIEIIGDTIIPVSPKFFLNKFLKTKE
;
A
#
# COMPACT_ATOMS: atom_id res chain seq x y z
N MET A 1 15.06 -7.72 -6.84
CA MET A 1 13.78 -7.03 -7.09
C MET A 1 12.87 -7.22 -5.88
N ILE A 2 12.66 -6.18 -5.07
CA ILE A 2 11.74 -6.24 -3.91
C ILE A 2 10.27 -6.35 -4.38
N ILE A 3 10.01 -5.96 -5.63
CA ILE A 3 8.68 -5.78 -6.22
C ILE A 3 8.02 -7.11 -6.62
N GLU A 4 8.76 -8.11 -7.08
CA GLU A 4 8.18 -9.42 -7.46
C GLU A 4 7.65 -10.21 -6.25
N GLY A 5 8.26 -10.03 -5.08
CA GLY A 5 7.81 -10.68 -3.85
C GLY A 5 6.45 -10.18 -3.37
N LEU A 6 6.09 -8.93 -3.66
CA LEU A 6 4.79 -8.35 -3.27
C LEU A 6 3.62 -8.97 -4.05
N LYS A 7 3.84 -9.28 -5.34
CA LYS A 7 2.83 -9.99 -6.13
C LYS A 7 2.54 -11.39 -5.59
N GLN A 8 3.56 -12.10 -5.09
CA GLN A 8 3.40 -13.45 -4.53
C GLN A 8 2.59 -13.48 -3.23
N ILE A 9 2.52 -12.36 -2.49
CA ILE A 9 1.71 -12.25 -1.27
C ILE A 9 0.31 -11.67 -1.53
N GLY A 10 -0.04 -11.37 -2.79
CA GLY A 10 -1.38 -10.95 -3.19
C GLY A 10 -1.54 -9.47 -3.55
N PHE A 11 -0.44 -8.71 -3.69
CA PHE A 11 -0.53 -7.32 -4.15
C PHE A 11 -0.75 -7.30 -5.67
N SER A 12 -1.69 -6.47 -6.10
CA SER A 12 -1.90 -6.15 -7.50
C SER A 12 -0.88 -5.12 -7.99
N ASP A 13 -0.72 -5.00 -9.31
CA ASP A 13 0.12 -3.95 -9.91
C ASP A 13 -0.28 -2.54 -9.46
N LEU A 14 -1.58 -2.30 -9.25
CA LEU A 14 -2.06 -1.03 -8.72
C LEU A 14 -1.64 -0.81 -7.26
N ASP A 15 -1.76 -1.83 -6.41
CA ASP A 15 -1.38 -1.77 -4.99
C ASP A 15 0.10 -1.41 -4.86
N ILE A 16 0.95 -2.05 -5.67
CA ILE A 16 2.40 -1.80 -5.70
C ILE A 16 2.67 -0.35 -6.10
N LYS A 17 2.03 0.14 -7.16
CA LYS A 17 2.24 1.53 -7.63
C LYS A 17 1.80 2.56 -6.59
N ILE A 18 0.64 2.36 -5.96
CA ILE A 18 0.13 3.23 -4.90
C ILE A 18 1.10 3.21 -3.72
N TYR A 19 1.51 2.03 -3.28
CA TYR A 19 2.44 1.89 -2.17
C TYR A 19 3.79 2.54 -2.47
N GLU A 20 4.37 2.34 -3.66
CA GLU A 20 5.61 3.01 -4.06
C GLU A 20 5.48 4.53 -4.12
N TYR A 21 4.33 5.04 -4.58
CA TYR A 21 4.06 6.47 -4.60
C TYR A 21 4.05 7.05 -3.17
N ILE A 22 3.30 6.42 -2.26
CA ILE A 22 3.23 6.84 -0.85
C ILE A 22 4.61 6.73 -0.20
N LEU A 23 5.36 5.64 -0.46
CA LEU A 23 6.71 5.42 0.05
C LEU A 23 7.70 6.50 -0.38
N LYS A 24 7.60 6.97 -1.63
CA LYS A 24 8.45 8.07 -2.15
C LYS A 24 8.07 9.43 -1.56
N LYS A 25 6.78 9.66 -1.29
CA LYS A 25 6.28 10.92 -0.72
C LYS A 25 6.46 11.01 0.80
N GLY A 26 6.47 9.87 1.49
CA GLY A 26 6.49 9.78 2.95
C GLY A 26 5.08 9.76 3.57
N GLU A 27 4.10 10.41 2.92
CA GLU A 27 2.68 10.36 3.27
C GLU A 27 1.83 10.75 2.05
N SER A 28 0.55 10.39 2.09
CA SER A 28 -0.45 10.81 1.09
C SER A 28 -1.83 10.84 1.72
N ASN A 29 -2.86 11.20 0.96
CA ASN A 29 -4.26 11.00 1.33
C ASN A 29 -5.02 10.42 0.13
N LYS A 30 -6.30 10.07 0.33
CA LYS A 30 -7.14 9.48 -0.72
C LYS A 30 -7.29 10.42 -1.93
N ASN A 31 -7.46 11.72 -1.69
CA ASN A 31 -7.66 12.71 -2.76
C ASN A 31 -6.43 12.82 -3.67
N ASN A 32 -5.24 12.88 -3.08
CA ASN A 32 -3.97 12.92 -3.81
C ASN A 32 -3.78 11.67 -4.68
N LEU A 33 -4.19 10.49 -4.17
CA LEU A 33 -4.12 9.25 -4.94
C LEU A 33 -5.11 9.25 -6.11
N LEU A 34 -6.31 9.80 -5.92
CA LEU A 34 -7.30 9.92 -7.00
C LEU A 34 -6.80 10.86 -8.12
N GLU A 35 -6.21 11.99 -7.74
CA GLU A 35 -5.67 12.96 -8.70
C GLU A 35 -4.45 12.41 -9.47
N GLU A 36 -3.53 11.73 -8.77
CA GLU A 36 -2.31 11.20 -9.38
C GLU A 36 -2.59 10.04 -10.33
N PHE A 37 -3.40 9.06 -9.88
CA PHE A 37 -3.62 7.84 -10.66
C PHE A 37 -4.74 7.97 -11.70
N LYS A 38 -5.63 8.98 -11.56
CA LYS A 38 -6.75 9.24 -12.49
C LYS A 38 -7.60 8.00 -12.78
N ILE A 39 -7.73 7.12 -11.80
CA ILE A 39 -8.53 5.90 -11.87
C ILE A 39 -9.79 6.02 -11.02
N ASN A 40 -10.67 5.02 -11.14
CA ASN A 40 -11.92 4.98 -10.40
C ASN A 40 -11.67 4.99 -8.89
N SER A 41 -12.47 5.77 -8.15
CA SER A 41 -12.33 5.89 -6.70
C SER A 41 -12.49 4.56 -5.98
N LYS A 42 -13.34 3.69 -6.51
CA LYS A 42 -13.55 2.36 -5.96
C LYS A 42 -12.26 1.52 -5.99
N GLU A 43 -11.51 1.56 -7.09
CA GLU A 43 -10.26 0.79 -7.21
C GLU A 43 -9.16 1.30 -6.27
N ILE A 44 -9.10 2.62 -6.05
CA ILE A 44 -8.22 3.23 -5.06
C ILE A 44 -8.60 2.76 -3.65
N GLU A 45 -9.90 2.75 -3.33
CA GLU A 45 -10.38 2.30 -2.02
C GLU A 45 -10.10 0.81 -1.78
N GLU A 46 -10.34 -0.05 -2.78
CA GLU A 46 -10.01 -1.46 -2.69
C GLU A 46 -8.50 -1.68 -2.51
N SER A 47 -7.68 -0.88 -3.20
CA SER A 47 -6.22 -0.96 -3.08
C SER A 47 -5.75 -0.49 -1.71
N ILE A 48 -6.24 0.65 -1.21
CA ILE A 48 -5.93 1.14 0.15
C ILE A 48 -6.36 0.11 1.20
N SER A 49 -7.55 -0.47 1.06
CA SER A 49 -8.05 -1.49 1.98
C SER A 49 -7.15 -2.72 2.02
N ARG A 50 -6.71 -3.23 0.86
CA ARG A 50 -5.75 -4.34 0.78
C ARG A 50 -4.40 -3.97 1.39
N LEU A 51 -3.85 -2.82 1.03
CA LEU A 51 -2.57 -2.33 1.57
C LEU A 51 -2.61 -2.20 3.10
N LEU A 52 -3.74 -1.78 3.66
CA LEU A 52 -3.97 -1.70 5.10
C LEU A 52 -4.06 -3.10 5.73
N GLN A 53 -4.78 -4.02 5.09
CA GLN A 53 -4.90 -5.42 5.52
C GLN A 53 -3.54 -6.12 5.59
N PHE A 54 -2.66 -5.86 4.62
CA PHE A 54 -1.28 -6.36 4.61
C PHE A 54 -0.36 -5.66 5.62
N GLY A 55 -0.82 -4.59 6.26
CA GLY A 55 -0.02 -3.78 7.19
C GLY A 55 1.10 -2.99 6.50
N SER A 56 0.98 -2.81 5.18
CA SER A 56 1.93 -2.05 4.35
C SER A 56 1.70 -0.54 4.43
N ILE A 57 0.51 -0.10 4.84
CA ILE A 57 0.21 1.30 5.13
C ILE A 57 -0.51 1.41 6.47
N GLU A 58 -0.47 2.60 7.06
CA GLU A 58 -1.28 2.99 8.21
C GLU A 58 -2.10 4.23 7.85
N ILE A 59 -3.30 4.35 8.43
CA ILE A 59 -4.17 5.52 8.23
C ILE A 59 -4.34 6.22 9.57
N ILE A 60 -3.90 7.48 9.63
CA ILE A 60 -4.03 8.34 10.81
C ILE A 60 -4.88 9.55 10.40
N GLY A 61 -6.16 9.55 10.79
CA GLY A 61 -7.12 10.54 10.29
C GLY A 61 -7.36 10.36 8.79
N ASP A 62 -7.07 11.39 7.99
CA ASP A 62 -7.16 11.35 6.52
C ASP A 62 -5.80 11.05 5.85
N THR A 63 -4.73 10.95 6.65
CA THR A 63 -3.37 10.72 6.16
C THR A 63 -3.04 9.25 6.09
N ILE A 64 -2.51 8.83 4.95
CA ILE A 64 -2.02 7.50 4.63
C ILE A 64 -0.49 7.51 4.68
N ILE A 65 0.08 6.70 5.56
CA ILE A 65 1.52 6.63 5.83
C ILE A 65 2.04 5.26 5.39
N PRO A 66 3.19 5.19 4.69
CA PRO A 66 3.76 3.93 4.27
C PRO A 66 4.51 3.27 5.43
N VAL A 67 4.30 1.98 5.63
CA VAL A 67 5.11 1.16 6.53
C VAL A 67 6.28 0.59 5.73
N SER A 68 7.48 0.53 6.32
CA SER A 68 8.67 0.02 5.62
C SER A 68 8.47 -1.43 5.13
N PRO A 69 8.91 -1.78 3.89
CA PRO A 69 8.77 -3.14 3.36
C PRO A 69 9.34 -4.22 4.28
N LYS A 70 10.51 -3.95 4.86
CA LYS A 70 11.16 -4.87 5.79
C LYS A 70 10.29 -5.15 7.02
N PHE A 71 9.54 -4.15 7.49
CA PHE A 71 8.75 -4.26 8.70
C PHE A 71 7.48 -5.07 8.45
N PHE A 72 6.67 -4.69 7.45
CA PHE A 72 5.42 -5.40 7.20
C PHE A 72 5.66 -6.81 6.64
N LEU A 73 6.69 -7.03 5.82
CA LEU A 73 7.04 -8.37 5.36
C LEU A 73 7.49 -9.28 6.51
N ASN A 74 8.31 -8.77 7.44
CA ASN A 74 8.70 -9.52 8.62
C ASN A 74 7.48 -9.84 9.52
N LYS A 75 6.55 -8.89 9.67
CA LYS A 75 5.29 -9.12 10.39
C LYS A 75 4.43 -10.17 9.69
N PHE A 76 4.30 -10.09 8.37
CA PHE A 76 3.52 -11.04 7.56
C PHE A 76 4.10 -12.47 7.62
N LEU A 77 5.42 -12.62 7.56
CA LEU A 77 6.10 -13.91 7.69
C LEU A 77 5.85 -14.53 9.07
N LYS A 78 5.92 -13.73 10.14
CA LYS A 78 5.69 -14.19 11.52
C LYS A 78 4.24 -14.60 11.80
N THR A 79 3.26 -14.03 11.10
CA THR A 79 1.84 -14.39 11.27
C THR A 79 1.49 -15.73 10.59
N LYS A 80 2.37 -16.28 9.75
CA LYS A 80 2.18 -17.57 9.06
C LYS A 80 2.87 -18.76 9.73
N GLU A 81 3.64 -18.54 10.80
CA GLU A 81 4.14 -19.59 11.71
C GLU A 81 3.11 -19.88 12.81
#